data_AF-A0AAW2TPJ2-F1
#
_entry.id   AF-A0AAW2TPJ2-F1
#
_cell.length_a   1.000
_cell.length_b   1.000
_cell.length_c   1.000
_cell.angle_alpha   90.00
_cell.angle_beta   90.00
_cell.angle_gamma   90.00
#
_symmetry.space_group_name_H-M   'P 1'
#
loop_
_entity.id
_entity.type
_entity.pdbx_description
1 polymer ?
#
loop_
_entity_poly.entity_id
_entity_poly.type
_entity_poly.pdbx_seq_one_letter_code
_entity_poly.pdbx_strand_id
1 'polypeptide(L)'
;MSAVGELTHGAKIPSVQPVWRRDLLSARDPPHIFCTHHEYDEVPNAEGTLIPPDDMVYRSFFFDEAEIFSFLPAPPSAPPSLLHLRTPNSLPLALPYNRDLSRS
;
A
#
# COMPACT_ATOMS: atom_id res chain seq x y z
N MET A 1 -7.62 8.76 8.25
CA MET A 1 -9.00 8.91 8.76
C MET A 1 -9.67 10.09 8.04
N SER A 2 -10.17 9.89 6.82
CA SER A 2 -10.69 10.97 5.96
C SER A 2 -11.95 11.64 6.51
N ALA A 3 -12.94 10.86 6.96
CA ALA A 3 -14.21 11.38 7.48
C ALA A 3 -14.04 12.38 8.63
N VAL A 4 -13.14 12.10 9.58
CA VAL A 4 -12.82 13.02 10.68
C VAL A 4 -12.19 14.30 10.13
N GLY A 5 -11.23 14.18 9.20
CA GLY A 5 -10.63 15.33 8.53
C GLY A 5 -11.69 16.21 7.86
N GLU A 6 -12.62 15.63 7.10
CA GLU A 6 -13.69 16.37 6.43
C GLU A 6 -14.57 17.14 7.42
N LEU A 7 -15.01 16.50 8.50
CA LEU A 7 -15.84 17.13 9.53
C LEU A 7 -15.10 18.29 10.22
N THR A 8 -13.80 18.12 10.51
CA THR A 8 -12.98 19.21 11.07
C THR A 8 -12.79 20.39 10.10
N HIS A 9 -12.87 20.14 8.79
CA HIS A 9 -12.83 21.18 7.76
C HIS A 9 -14.22 21.75 7.43
N GLY A 10 -15.23 21.49 8.26
CA GLY A 10 -16.56 22.08 8.14
C GLY A 10 -17.52 21.32 7.22
N ALA A 11 -17.16 20.11 6.76
CA ALA A 11 -18.14 19.23 6.14
C ALA A 11 -19.24 18.90 7.16
N LYS A 12 -20.50 18.94 6.72
CA LYS A 12 -21.64 18.62 7.59
C LYS A 12 -21.82 17.12 7.79
N ILE A 13 -21.43 16.34 6.79
CA ILE A 13 -21.54 14.88 6.72
C ILE A 13 -20.32 14.38 5.95
N PRO A 14 -19.74 13.22 6.31
CA PRO A 14 -18.68 12.61 5.53
C PRO A 14 -19.11 12.27 4.10
N SER A 15 -18.20 12.40 3.15
CA SER A 15 -18.37 12.05 1.74
C SER A 15 -18.79 10.59 1.56
N VAL A 16 -18.21 9.69 2.36
CA VAL A 16 -18.62 8.28 2.45
C VAL A 16 -19.31 8.07 3.79
N GLN A 17 -20.63 7.85 3.74
CA GLN A 17 -21.42 7.64 4.94
C GLN A 17 -21.18 6.24 5.52
N PRO A 18 -21.05 6.11 6.85
CA PRO A 18 -20.95 4.81 7.47
C PRO A 18 -22.29 4.06 7.34
N VAL A 19 -22.22 2.78 6.96
CA VAL A 19 -23.40 1.91 6.84
C VAL A 19 -23.25 0.75 7.83
N TRP A 20 -24.30 0.51 8.62
CA TRP A 20 -24.35 -0.63 9.53
C TRP A 20 -25.11 -1.80 8.90
N ARG A 21 -24.41 -2.59 8.08
CA ARG A 21 -24.94 -3.78 7.39
C ARG A 21 -24.04 -5.01 7.61
N ARG A 22 -23.68 -5.25 8.87
CA ARG A 22 -22.79 -6.38 9.25
C ARG A 22 -23.44 -7.74 9.05
N ASP A 23 -24.75 -7.79 8.90
CA ASP A 23 -25.51 -8.98 8.47
C ASP A 23 -24.93 -9.57 7.17
N LEU A 24 -24.53 -8.70 6.22
CA LEU A 24 -23.96 -9.11 4.94
C LEU A 24 -22.57 -9.77 5.04
N LEU A 25 -21.88 -9.57 6.15
CA LEU A 25 -20.55 -10.12 6.40
C LEU A 25 -20.60 -11.41 7.22
N SER A 26 -21.80 -11.93 7.48
CA SER A 26 -21.96 -13.24 8.10
C SER A 26 -21.58 -14.33 7.11
N ALA A 27 -21.03 -15.42 7.62
CA ALA A 27 -20.82 -16.63 6.82
C ALA A 27 -22.15 -17.14 6.27
N ARG A 28 -22.10 -17.84 5.13
CA ARG A 28 -23.27 -18.51 4.57
C ARG A 28 -23.69 -19.68 5.46
N ASP A 29 -24.98 -19.99 5.46
CA ASP A 29 -25.55 -21.17 6.11
C ASP A 29 -26.32 -22.03 5.06
N PRO A 30 -25.83 -23.23 4.72
CA PRO A 30 -24.60 -23.86 5.22
C PRO A 30 -23.32 -23.17 4.70
N PRO A 31 -22.17 -23.34 5.37
CA PRO A 31 -20.89 -22.82 4.89
C PRO A 31 -20.56 -23.36 3.50
N HIS A 32 -20.01 -22.50 2.63
CA HIS A 32 -19.53 -22.89 1.31
C HIS A 32 -18.07 -22.50 1.13
N ILE A 33 -17.17 -23.48 1.26
CA ILE A 33 -15.73 -23.30 1.15
C ILE A 33 -15.33 -23.43 -0.32
N PHE A 34 -14.94 -22.33 -0.96
CA PHE A 34 -14.43 -22.33 -2.34
C PHE A 34 -12.91 -22.37 -2.43
N CYS A 35 -12.22 -22.01 -1.35
CA CYS A 35 -10.78 -21.98 -1.26
C CYS A 35 -10.37 -22.63 0.06
N THR A 36 -9.51 -23.64 -0.01
CA THR A 36 -8.93 -24.25 1.18
C THR A 36 -7.79 -23.36 1.66
N HIS A 37 -7.94 -22.77 2.84
CA HIS A 37 -6.94 -21.88 3.45
C HIS A 37 -6.10 -22.64 4.46
N HIS A 38 -4.93 -23.12 4.03
CA HIS A 38 -4.00 -23.87 4.89
C HIS A 38 -3.40 -23.01 6.02
N GLU A 39 -3.44 -21.68 5.92
CA GLU A 39 -3.02 -20.78 7.01
C GLU A 39 -3.87 -20.91 8.29
N TYR A 40 -5.07 -21.49 8.18
CA TYR A 40 -5.99 -21.72 9.30
C TYR A 40 -6.11 -23.19 9.70
N ASP A 41 -5.24 -24.06 9.18
CA ASP A 41 -5.21 -25.46 9.60
C ASP A 41 -4.90 -25.52 11.11
N GLU A 42 -5.60 -26.40 11.84
CA GLU A 42 -5.35 -26.58 13.27
C GLU A 42 -3.94 -27.14 13.48
N VAL A 43 -3.08 -26.34 14.10
CA VAL A 43 -1.71 -26.73 14.43
C VAL A 43 -1.68 -27.26 15.87
N PRO A 44 -1.02 -28.41 16.15
CA PRO A 44 -0.80 -28.87 17.52
C PRO A 44 -0.19 -27.75 18.38
N ASN A 45 -0.58 -27.69 19.66
CA ASN A 45 -0.20 -26.62 20.58
C ASN A 45 1.29 -26.27 20.46
N ALA A 46 1.59 -25.05 19.99
CA ALA A 46 2.93 -24.57 19.67
C ALA A 46 3.66 -24.03 20.92
N GLU A 47 3.43 -24.62 22.09
CA GLU A 47 4.19 -24.30 23.31
C GLU A 47 5.68 -24.49 23.02
N GLY A 48 6.42 -23.39 22.92
CA GLY A 48 7.87 -23.36 22.67
C GLY A 48 8.30 -22.88 21.28
N THR A 49 7.39 -22.63 20.33
CA THR A 49 7.74 -22.07 18.99
C THR A 49 7.38 -20.58 18.85
N LEU A 50 6.55 -20.05 19.76
CA LEU A 50 6.20 -18.63 19.78
C LEU A 50 7.31 -17.83 20.45
N ILE A 51 7.90 -16.88 19.71
CA ILE A 51 8.83 -15.90 20.29
C ILE A 51 8.06 -15.12 21.36
N PRO A 52 8.54 -15.09 22.62
CA PRO A 52 7.90 -14.31 23.67
C PRO A 52 7.75 -12.84 23.22
N PRO A 53 6.61 -12.20 23.46
CA PRO A 53 6.41 -10.80 23.08
C PRO A 53 7.51 -9.87 23.62
N ASP A 54 8.05 -10.17 24.80
CA ASP A 54 9.11 -9.41 25.46
C ASP A 54 10.48 -9.54 24.77
N ASP A 55 10.67 -10.57 23.94
CA ASP A 55 11.91 -10.80 23.18
C ASP A 55 11.87 -10.12 21.79
N MET A 56 10.74 -9.50 21.41
CA MET A 56 10.57 -8.85 20.12
C MET A 56 10.89 -7.35 20.20
N VAL A 57 11.78 -6.87 19.31
CA VAL A 57 12.09 -5.44 19.18
C VAL A 57 11.30 -4.84 18.02
N TYR A 58 10.55 -3.78 18.30
CA TYR A 58 9.87 -2.98 17.27
C TYR A 58 10.80 -1.90 16.72
N ARG A 59 11.01 -1.89 15.40
CA ARG A 59 11.77 -0.85 14.68
C ARG A 59 10.99 -0.36 13.48
N SER A 60 11.09 0.94 13.21
CA SER A 60 10.57 1.53 11.97
C SER A 60 11.68 1.65 10.94
N PHE A 61 11.36 1.33 9.71
CA PHE A 61 12.17 1.61 8.53
C PHE A 61 11.34 2.45 7.56
N PHE A 62 12.01 3.23 6.73
CA PHE A 62 11.37 4.02 5.69
C PHE A 62 11.94 3.59 4.35
N PHE A 63 11.08 3.52 3.34
CA PHE A 63 11.49 3.36 1.96
C PHE A 63 11.16 4.65 1.23
N ASP A 64 12.13 5.19 0.51
CA ASP A 64 11.86 6.27 -0.44
C ASP A 64 11.18 5.72 -1.70
N GLU A 65 10.72 6.65 -2.54
CA GLU A 65 10.04 6.30 -3.78
C GLU A 65 10.94 5.48 -4.72
N ALA A 66 12.24 5.79 -4.79
CA ALA A 66 13.19 5.08 -5.65
C ALA A 66 13.47 3.64 -5.16
N GLU A 67 13.58 3.45 -3.84
CA GLU A 67 13.70 2.15 -3.19
C GLU A 67 12.46 1.30 -3.48
N ILE A 68 11.25 1.87 -3.36
CA ILE A 68 10.00 1.17 -3.72
C ILE A 68 10.01 0.77 -5.21
N PHE A 69 10.38 1.69 -6.10
CA PHE A 69 10.44 1.42 -7.54
C PHE A 69 11.50 0.40 -7.93
N SER A 70 12.57 0.26 -7.14
CA SER A 70 13.62 -0.72 -7.40
C SER A 70 13.12 -2.18 -7.30
N PHE A 71 12.04 -2.42 -6.55
CA PHE A 71 11.40 -3.73 -6.42
C PHE A 71 10.40 -4.03 -7.54
N LEU A 72 9.95 -3.01 -8.27
CA LEU A 72 9.01 -3.20 -9.37
C LEU A 72 9.76 -3.70 -10.61
N PRO A 73 9.16 -4.60 -11.40
CA PRO A 73 9.73 -5.00 -12.68
C PRO A 73 10.03 -3.77 -13.54
N ALA A 74 11.15 -3.81 -14.26
CA ALA A 74 11.48 -2.75 -15.21
C ALA A 74 10.27 -2.51 -16.14
N PRO A 75 9.90 -1.24 -16.41
CA PRO A 75 8.84 -0.96 -17.35
C PRO A 75 9.16 -1.65 -18.68
N PRO A 76 8.16 -2.23 -19.37
CA PRO A 76 8.40 -2.92 -20.64
C PRO A 76 9.19 -1.99 -21.55
N SER A 77 10.35 -2.45 -22.01
CA SER A 77 11.16 -1.69 -22.96
C SER A 77 10.27 -1.34 -24.14
N ALA A 78 10.19 -0.04 -24.45
CA ALA A 78 9.37 0.40 -25.57
C ALA A 78 9.81 -0.40 -26.81
N PRO A 79 8.86 -1.00 -27.56
CA PRO A 79 9.23 -1.72 -28.77
C PRO A 79 9.99 -0.78 -29.70
N PRO A 80 11.03 -1.26 -30.41
CA PRO A 80 11.92 -0.44 -31.23
C PRO A 80 11.19 0.39 -32.31
N SER A 81 9.93 0.07 -32.61
CA SER A 81 9.05 0.84 -33.50
C SER A 81 8.71 2.25 -33.00
N LEU A 82 8.78 2.53 -31.69
CA LEU A 82 8.48 3.86 -31.13
C LEU A 82 9.68 4.82 -31.07
N LEU A 83 10.89 4.37 -31.43
CA LEU A 83 12.08 5.23 -31.47
C LEU A 83 12.06 6.27 -32.61
N HIS A 84 11.19 6.11 -33.59
CA HIS A 84 11.14 6.96 -34.79
C HIS A 84 10.20 8.17 -34.67
N LEU A 85 9.37 8.26 -33.63
CA LEU A 85 8.46 9.39 -33.42
C LEU A 85 9.03 10.50 -32.52
N ARG A 86 10.34 10.48 -32.25
CA ARG A 86 11.01 11.58 -31.56
C ARG A 86 11.23 12.74 -32.55
N THR A 87 10.22 13.59 -32.71
CA THR A 87 10.39 14.88 -33.40
C THR A 87 11.40 15.74 -32.62
N PRO A 88 12.44 16.29 -33.29
CA PRO A 88 13.33 17.25 -32.66
C PRO A 88 12.66 18.63 -32.65
N ASN A 89 12.81 19.38 -31.55
CA ASN A 89 12.33 20.74 -31.28
C ASN A 89 10.93 20.81 -30.65
N SER A 90 10.81 21.18 -29.36
CA SER A 90 11.01 22.57 -28.92
C SER A 90 11.53 22.68 -27.47
N LEU A 91 12.78 23.14 -27.37
CA LEU A 91 13.54 23.90 -26.33
C LEU A 91 13.26 23.79 -24.81
N PRO A 92 14.31 24.03 -23.97
CA PRO A 92 14.33 23.72 -22.55
C PRO A 92 13.83 24.89 -21.69
N LEU A 93 13.09 24.60 -20.62
CA LEU A 93 13.03 25.48 -19.45
C LEU A 93 13.88 24.86 -18.34
N ALA A 94 14.76 25.70 -17.82
CA ALA A 94 15.92 25.38 -16.99
C ALA A 94 15.59 24.63 -15.69
N LEU A 95 16.47 23.69 -15.32
CA LEU A 95 16.74 23.30 -13.93
C LEU A 95 17.62 24.38 -13.25
N PRO A 96 17.90 24.35 -11.93
CA PRO A 96 17.29 23.57 -10.84
C PRO A 96 16.88 24.47 -9.64
N TYR A 97 16.10 23.96 -8.69
CA TYR A 97 16.13 24.50 -7.32
C TYR A 97 16.43 23.38 -6.34
N ASN A 98 17.69 23.33 -5.91
CA ASN A 98 18.16 22.56 -4.77
C ASN A 98 17.50 23.11 -3.49
N ARG A 99 17.03 22.20 -2.63
CA ARG A 99 17.08 22.43 -1.19
C ARG A 99 17.74 21.24 -0.53
N ASP A 100 19.00 21.45 -0.19
CA ASP A 100 19.59 20.88 1.00
C ASP A 100 18.64 21.14 2.18
N LEU A 101 18.19 20.08 2.84
CA LEU A 101 17.86 20.14 4.26
C LEU A 101 18.55 18.96 4.93
N SER A 102 19.63 19.34 5.60
CA SER A 102 20.40 18.65 6.61
C SER A 102 19.66 17.50 7.29
N ARG A 103 20.32 16.34 7.28
CA ARG A 103 20.37 15.41 8.42
C ARG A 103 20.41 16.17 9.75
N SER A 104 19.53 15.81 10.67
CA SER A 104 19.79 15.72 12.11
C SER A 104 18.82 14.71 12.70
#